data_AF-A0A2G9I698-F1
#
_entry.id   AF-A0A2G9I698-F1
#
_cell.length_a   1.000
_cell.length_b   1.000
_cell.length_c   1.000
_cell.angle_alpha   90.00
_cell.angle_beta   90.00
_cell.angle_gamma   90.00
#
_symmetry.space_group_name_H-M   'P 1'
#
loop_
_entity.id
_entity.type
_entity.pdbx_description
1 polymer ?
#
loop_
_entity_poly.entity_id
_entity_poly.type
_entity_poly.pdbx_seq_one_letter_code
_entity_poly.pdbx_strand_id
1 'polypeptide(L)'
;MSKVRVAVVGGGISGLMSAYVLAKEGMEVVLYEKEDYLGGHANTVMVDGTQLDIGFIIFNRVTYPNMMELFESLGVDMEPCEMSFSVSLAQGQGCEWGTRNGLSSLFAQKKNAFNPSFWRMIREIMKFNDDALNFCSYIEEIENNQEIDRNETLENFVQSHGYSELFKKAFLIPFCASIWSCSEGVMSFSAYSVLSFFLNHHALQLYGRPQWLTVKGRSQDYVNKVRKELELRGCQIRTNSQVCSVLTIDEGCTVTCKDGSEEVYNGCIIAAHAPDALKMLGKQATYDESRILGAFQYAKRFSSMFSFNI
;
A
#
# COMPACT_ATOMS: atom_id res chain seq x y z
N MET A 1 -15.97 -27.70 24.29
CA MET A 1 -16.10 -26.23 24.21
C MET A 1 -16.67 -25.90 22.85
N SER A 2 -17.67 -25.02 22.76
CA SER A 2 -18.15 -24.50 21.47
C SER A 2 -16.98 -23.84 20.74
N LYS A 3 -16.87 -24.09 19.44
CA LYS A 3 -15.82 -23.52 18.60
C LYS A 3 -16.06 -22.01 18.48
N VAL A 4 -15.05 -21.19 18.76
CA VAL A 4 -15.17 -19.72 18.66
C VAL A 4 -15.45 -19.35 17.20
N ARG A 5 -16.53 -18.59 16.97
CA ARG A 5 -16.99 -18.18 15.64
C ARG A 5 -16.74 -16.69 15.43
N VAL A 6 -16.02 -16.33 14.38
CA VAL A 6 -15.57 -14.96 14.11
C VAL A 6 -16.00 -14.51 12.71
N ALA A 7 -16.56 -13.31 12.63
CA ALA A 7 -16.84 -12.64 11.36
C ALA A 7 -15.62 -11.83 10.90
N VAL A 8 -15.32 -11.88 9.60
CA VAL A 8 -14.35 -10.99 8.96
C VAL A 8 -15.07 -10.22 7.87
N VAL A 9 -15.12 -8.90 7.99
CA VAL A 9 -15.85 -8.01 7.06
C VAL A 9 -14.88 -7.30 6.13
N GLY A 10 -14.87 -7.69 4.87
CA GLY A 10 -13.96 -7.23 3.82
C GLY A 10 -13.07 -8.36 3.33
N GLY A 11 -13.16 -8.69 2.04
CA GLY A 11 -12.40 -9.72 1.33
C GLY A 11 -11.15 -9.19 0.63
N GLY A 12 -10.65 -8.02 1.01
CA GLY A 12 -9.33 -7.53 0.62
C GLY A 12 -8.20 -8.31 1.31
N ILE A 13 -6.95 -7.97 1.00
CA ILE A 13 -5.77 -8.67 1.53
C ILE A 13 -5.73 -8.73 3.04
N SER A 14 -6.02 -7.63 3.74
CA SER A 14 -6.06 -7.61 5.21
C SER A 14 -7.10 -8.60 5.77
N GLY A 15 -8.29 -8.68 5.18
CA GLY A 15 -9.36 -9.58 5.61
C GLY A 15 -9.05 -11.03 5.31
N LEU A 16 -8.52 -11.32 4.11
CA LEU A 16 -8.06 -12.66 3.76
C LEU A 16 -6.96 -13.16 4.72
N MET A 17 -6.00 -12.31 5.08
CA MET A 17 -4.96 -12.68 6.05
C MET A 17 -5.53 -12.86 7.47
N SER A 18 -6.45 -11.99 7.88
CA SER A 18 -7.13 -12.10 9.17
C SER A 18 -7.87 -13.43 9.27
N ALA A 19 -8.65 -13.78 8.23
CA ALA A 19 -9.34 -15.06 8.15
C ALA A 19 -8.37 -16.24 8.16
N TYR A 20 -7.24 -16.15 7.46
CA TYR A 20 -6.24 -17.21 7.39
C TYR A 20 -5.62 -17.49 8.76
N VAL A 21 -5.22 -16.44 9.48
CA VAL A 21 -4.65 -16.57 10.84
C VAL A 21 -5.68 -17.16 11.80
N LEU A 22 -6.91 -16.65 11.82
CA LEU A 22 -7.98 -17.17 12.69
C LEU A 22 -8.31 -18.64 12.39
N ALA A 23 -8.36 -19.02 11.12
CA ALA A 23 -8.60 -20.39 10.70
C ALA A 23 -7.45 -21.33 11.07
N LYS A 24 -6.21 -20.83 11.02
CA LYS A 24 -5.02 -21.57 11.45
C LYS A 24 -5.03 -21.87 12.95
N GLU A 25 -5.56 -20.94 13.76
CA GLU A 25 -5.80 -21.13 15.19
C GLU A 25 -7.04 -21.99 15.50
N GLY A 26 -7.71 -22.53 14.47
CA GLY A 26 -8.82 -23.46 14.62
C GLY A 26 -10.17 -22.79 14.96
N MET A 27 -10.32 -21.49 14.72
CA MET A 27 -11.60 -20.79 14.86
C MET A 27 -12.53 -21.07 13.66
N GLU A 28 -13.84 -20.95 13.85
CA GLU A 28 -14.80 -20.95 12.74
C GLU A 28 -14.91 -19.54 12.16
N VAL A 29 -14.56 -19.36 10.90
CA VAL A 29 -14.49 -18.04 10.28
C VAL A 29 -15.55 -17.91 9.18
N VAL A 30 -16.27 -16.80 9.22
CA VAL A 30 -17.13 -16.37 8.10
C VAL A 30 -16.60 -15.05 7.56
N LEU A 31 -16.13 -15.07 6.31
CA LEU A 31 -15.65 -13.89 5.60
C LEU A 31 -16.74 -13.33 4.69
N TYR A 32 -17.03 -12.04 4.84
CA TYR A 32 -18.01 -11.30 4.06
C TYR A 32 -17.30 -10.35 3.10
N GLU A 33 -17.69 -10.39 1.82
CA GLU A 33 -17.23 -9.47 0.79
C GLU A 33 -18.44 -8.92 0.01
N LYS A 34 -18.46 -7.60 -0.18
CA LYS A 34 -19.56 -6.91 -0.86
C LYS A 34 -19.57 -7.17 -2.37
N GLU A 35 -18.39 -7.32 -2.98
CA GLU A 35 -18.23 -7.61 -4.40
C GLU A 35 -18.37 -9.12 -4.69
N ASP A 36 -18.45 -9.49 -5.96
CA ASP A 36 -18.48 -10.88 -6.40
C ASP A 36 -17.09 -11.54 -6.47
N TYR A 37 -16.03 -10.78 -6.18
CA TYR A 37 -14.64 -11.22 -6.17
C TYR A 37 -13.91 -10.86 -4.86
N LEU A 38 -12.84 -11.58 -4.57
CA LEU A 38 -11.93 -11.31 -3.44
C LEU A 38 -10.68 -10.58 -3.93
N GLY A 39 -9.95 -9.94 -3.02
CA GLY A 39 -8.64 -9.30 -3.26
C GLY A 39 -8.66 -7.79 -3.09
N GLY A 40 -9.79 -7.13 -3.32
CA GLY A 40 -9.92 -5.67 -3.23
C GLY A 40 -8.95 -4.97 -4.18
N HIS A 41 -7.93 -4.27 -3.64
CA HIS A 41 -6.87 -3.64 -4.46
C HIS A 41 -5.91 -4.64 -5.14
N ALA A 42 -5.90 -5.91 -4.70
CA ALA A 42 -5.23 -6.98 -5.41
C ALA A 42 -6.14 -7.46 -6.55
N ASN A 43 -6.14 -6.73 -7.65
CA ASN A 43 -7.08 -6.93 -8.75
C ASN A 43 -6.33 -7.10 -10.08
N THR A 44 -6.57 -8.24 -10.73
CA THR A 44 -6.07 -8.58 -12.05
C THR A 44 -7.19 -8.46 -13.07
N VAL A 45 -6.97 -7.66 -14.12
CA VAL A 45 -7.92 -7.51 -15.23
C VAL A 45 -7.33 -8.07 -16.51
N MET A 46 -8.20 -8.46 -17.45
CA MET A 46 -7.80 -8.94 -18.77
C MET A 46 -7.98 -7.83 -19.81
N VAL A 47 -6.91 -7.46 -20.51
CA VAL A 47 -6.93 -6.48 -21.60
C VAL A 47 -6.18 -7.05 -22.79
N ASP A 48 -6.85 -7.10 -23.94
CA ASP A 48 -6.33 -7.66 -25.20
C ASP A 48 -5.67 -9.05 -25.02
N GLY A 49 -6.27 -9.90 -24.18
CA GLY A 49 -5.76 -11.25 -23.87
C GLY A 49 -4.60 -11.30 -22.86
N THR A 50 -4.18 -10.15 -22.31
CA THR A 50 -3.10 -10.05 -21.32
C THR A 50 -3.67 -9.78 -19.92
N GLN A 51 -3.18 -10.49 -18.92
CA GLN A 51 -3.52 -10.25 -17.52
C GLN A 51 -2.65 -9.13 -16.94
N LEU A 52 -3.28 -8.12 -16.36
CA LEU A 52 -2.62 -6.93 -15.82
C LEU A 52 -3.13 -6.65 -14.42
N ASP A 53 -2.22 -6.43 -13.47
CA ASP A 53 -2.58 -5.95 -12.15
C ASP A 53 -2.72 -4.42 -12.17
N ILE A 54 -3.85 -3.93 -11.65
CA ILE A 54 -4.18 -2.49 -11.63
C ILE A 54 -3.98 -1.86 -10.25
N GLY A 55 -3.50 -2.64 -9.28
CA GLY A 55 -3.28 -2.19 -7.90
C GLY A 55 -1.97 -2.71 -7.34
N PHE A 56 -2.03 -3.57 -6.31
CA PHE A 56 -0.83 -4.11 -5.69
C PHE A 56 -0.07 -5.01 -6.68
N ILE A 57 1.15 -4.63 -7.07
CA ILE A 57 1.89 -5.30 -8.17
C ILE A 57 3.24 -5.91 -7.76
N ILE A 58 3.84 -5.42 -6.68
CA ILE A 58 5.22 -5.78 -6.31
C ILE A 58 5.39 -5.91 -4.80
N PHE A 59 6.38 -6.72 -4.42
CA PHE A 59 6.82 -6.93 -3.04
C PHE A 59 8.30 -7.33 -3.03
N ASN A 60 8.92 -7.40 -1.85
CA ASN A 60 10.29 -7.87 -1.69
C ASN A 60 10.49 -8.51 -0.31
N ARG A 61 11.56 -9.30 -0.14
CA ARG A 61 11.83 -10.04 1.11
C ARG A 61 12.09 -9.19 2.33
N VAL A 62 12.65 -7.99 2.16
CA VAL A 62 13.06 -7.13 3.27
C VAL A 62 11.86 -6.37 3.82
N THR A 63 11.07 -5.76 2.95
CA THR A 63 9.92 -4.92 3.33
C THR A 63 8.65 -5.73 3.60
N TYR A 64 8.51 -6.93 3.03
CA TYR A 64 7.28 -7.74 3.10
C TYR A 64 7.51 -9.19 3.62
N PRO A 65 8.16 -9.39 4.78
CA PRO A 65 8.51 -10.72 5.27
C PRO A 65 7.29 -11.63 5.49
N ASN A 66 6.22 -11.10 6.09
CA ASN A 66 5.00 -11.88 6.37
C ASN A 66 4.28 -12.32 5.09
N MET A 67 4.25 -11.46 4.07
CA MET A 67 3.65 -11.80 2.77
C MET A 67 4.50 -12.84 2.04
N MET A 68 5.82 -12.73 2.11
CA MET A 68 6.74 -13.72 1.54
C MET A 68 6.54 -15.10 2.17
N GLU A 69 6.51 -15.17 3.51
CA GLU A 69 6.30 -16.43 4.22
C GLU A 69 4.97 -17.07 3.82
N LEU A 70 3.90 -16.28 3.73
CA LEU A 70 2.62 -16.77 3.26
C LEU A 70 2.70 -17.30 1.82
N PHE A 71 3.26 -16.53 0.89
CA PHE A 71 3.37 -16.93 -0.51
C PHE A 71 4.17 -18.20 -0.67
N GLU A 72 5.26 -18.37 0.09
CA GLU A 72 6.03 -19.61 0.13
C GLU A 72 5.20 -20.77 0.70
N SER A 73 4.49 -20.56 1.81
CA SER A 73 3.64 -21.58 2.43
C SER A 73 2.51 -22.07 1.53
N LEU A 74 1.98 -21.20 0.65
CA LEU A 74 0.89 -21.50 -0.27
C LEU A 74 1.37 -21.96 -1.66
N GLY A 75 2.68 -22.00 -1.90
CA GLY A 75 3.24 -22.31 -3.22
C GLY A 75 2.85 -21.28 -4.29
N VAL A 76 2.87 -20.00 -3.95
CA VAL A 76 2.67 -18.90 -4.91
C VAL A 76 3.95 -18.75 -5.77
N ASP A 77 3.78 -18.79 -7.09
CA ASP A 77 4.90 -18.62 -8.01
C ASP A 77 5.26 -17.14 -8.13
N MET A 78 6.50 -16.82 -7.78
CA MET A 78 7.03 -15.46 -7.74
C MET A 78 8.16 -15.32 -8.77
N GLU A 79 8.24 -14.17 -9.43
CA GLU A 79 9.29 -13.87 -10.41
C GLU A 79 9.97 -12.53 -10.12
N PRO A 80 11.26 -12.38 -10.45
CA PRO A 80 11.95 -11.10 -10.39
C PRO A 80 11.25 -10.03 -11.22
N CYS A 81 11.03 -8.87 -10.64
CA CYS A 81 10.50 -7.69 -11.29
C CYS A 81 11.55 -6.59 -11.32
N GLU A 82 11.81 -6.01 -12.49
CA GLU A 82 12.73 -4.89 -12.64
C GLU A 82 11.96 -3.57 -12.48
N MET A 83 12.11 -2.93 -11.32
CA MET A 83 11.52 -1.62 -11.05
C MET A 83 12.51 -0.50 -11.42
N SER A 84 12.47 -0.10 -12.70
CA SER A 84 13.24 1.04 -13.19
C SER A 84 12.45 2.35 -13.09
N PHE A 85 13.16 3.47 -12.95
CA PHE A 85 12.59 4.81 -12.85
C PHE A 85 13.25 5.72 -13.89
N SER A 86 12.46 6.58 -14.52
CA SER A 86 12.95 7.59 -15.46
C SER A 86 12.06 8.83 -15.42
N VAL A 87 12.69 9.98 -15.62
CA VAL A 87 12.00 11.28 -15.70
C VAL A 87 12.43 11.97 -16.98
N SER A 88 11.47 12.59 -17.67
CA SER A 88 11.72 13.50 -18.79
C SER A 88 10.95 14.80 -18.57
N LEU A 89 11.66 15.88 -18.28
CA LEU A 89 11.06 17.20 -18.09
C LEU A 89 10.91 17.93 -19.41
N ALA A 90 9.71 18.47 -19.64
CA ALA A 90 9.37 19.25 -20.84
C ALA A 90 9.78 18.52 -22.13
N GLN A 91 9.39 17.23 -22.25
CA GLN A 91 9.66 16.41 -23.44
C GLN A 91 11.17 16.35 -23.77
N GLY A 92 12.01 16.22 -22.75
CA GLY A 92 13.46 16.17 -22.87
C GLY A 92 14.16 17.52 -23.01
N GLN A 93 13.45 18.64 -23.15
CA GLN A 93 14.09 19.95 -23.28
C GLN A 93 14.76 20.39 -21.96
N GLY A 94 14.17 20.01 -20.81
CA GLY A 94 14.74 20.30 -19.50
C GLY A 94 15.84 19.30 -19.12
N CYS A 95 15.45 18.28 -18.37
CA CYS A 95 16.31 17.23 -17.83
C CYS A 95 15.67 15.87 -18.10
N GLU A 96 16.47 14.92 -18.58
CA GLU A 96 16.08 13.52 -18.70
C GLU A 96 17.16 12.60 -18.13
N TRP A 97 16.74 11.66 -17.29
CA TRP A 97 17.60 10.66 -16.66
C TRP A 97 16.77 9.47 -16.17
N GLY A 98 17.43 8.33 -15.91
CA GLY A 98 16.79 7.17 -15.33
C GLY A 98 17.77 6.19 -14.69
N THR A 99 17.25 5.08 -14.17
CA THR A 99 18.02 4.14 -13.33
C THR A 99 18.28 2.78 -13.98
N ARG A 100 17.58 2.45 -15.08
CA ARG A 100 17.54 1.10 -15.67
C ARG A 100 18.92 0.49 -15.94
N ASN A 101 19.75 1.19 -16.71
CA ASN A 101 21.04 0.71 -17.19
C ASN A 101 22.21 1.47 -16.53
N GLY A 102 22.07 1.82 -15.25
CA GLY A 102 23.08 2.54 -14.47
C GLY A 102 23.49 3.87 -15.13
N LEU A 103 24.80 4.07 -15.34
CA LEU A 103 25.36 5.31 -15.88
C LEU A 103 24.79 5.67 -17.26
N SER A 104 24.48 4.69 -18.10
CA SER A 104 23.93 4.97 -19.44
C SER A 104 22.52 5.56 -19.37
N SER A 105 21.71 5.15 -18.39
CA SER A 105 20.40 5.76 -18.13
C SER A 105 20.52 7.07 -17.35
N LEU A 106 21.48 7.18 -16.42
CA LEU A 106 21.72 8.41 -15.66
C LEU A 106 22.13 9.56 -16.59
N PHE A 107 22.95 9.26 -17.60
CA PHE A 107 23.38 10.19 -18.65
C PHE A 107 22.68 9.92 -19.99
N ALA A 108 21.39 9.53 -19.95
CA ALA A 108 20.56 9.43 -21.15
C ALA A 108 20.71 10.69 -22.02
N GLN A 109 20.78 11.85 -21.36
CA GLN A 109 21.27 13.09 -21.94
C GLN A 109 22.74 13.33 -21.60
N LYS A 110 23.63 13.16 -22.58
CA LYS A 110 25.09 13.38 -22.42
C LYS A 110 25.45 14.77 -21.88
N LYS A 111 24.64 15.80 -22.18
CA LYS A 111 24.80 17.16 -21.65
C LYS A 111 24.75 17.22 -20.12
N ASN A 112 24.07 16.28 -19.46
CA ASN A 112 23.97 16.23 -18.00
C ASN A 112 25.32 15.97 -17.33
N ALA A 113 26.25 15.30 -18.02
CA ALA A 113 27.61 15.06 -17.50
C ALA A 113 28.37 16.36 -17.22
N PHE A 114 28.04 17.45 -17.94
CA PHE A 114 28.67 18.76 -17.78
C PHE A 114 27.77 19.79 -17.09
N ASN A 115 26.58 19.38 -16.61
CA ASN A 115 25.60 20.29 -16.00
C ASN A 115 25.78 20.34 -14.47
N PRO A 116 26.24 21.46 -13.88
CA PRO A 116 26.44 21.57 -12.43
C PRO A 116 25.15 21.40 -11.63
N SER A 117 24.01 21.87 -12.15
CA SER A 117 22.71 21.72 -11.49
C SER A 117 22.29 20.25 -11.43
N PHE A 118 22.60 19.46 -12.46
CA PHE A 118 22.34 18.01 -12.46
C PHE A 118 23.17 17.29 -11.40
N TRP A 119 24.47 17.58 -11.32
CA TRP A 119 25.33 16.99 -10.28
C TRP A 119 24.92 17.42 -8.87
N ARG A 120 24.47 18.67 -8.70
CA ARG A 120 23.87 19.13 -7.44
C ARG A 120 22.66 18.27 -7.08
N MET A 121 21.74 18.04 -8.02
CA MET A 121 20.58 17.17 -7.81
C MET A 121 20.99 15.75 -7.39
N ILE A 122 21.98 15.14 -8.04
CA ILE A 122 22.45 13.78 -7.66
C ILE A 122 22.99 13.76 -6.23
N ARG A 123 23.77 14.78 -5.83
CA ARG A 123 24.23 14.92 -4.44
C ARG A 123 23.07 15.14 -3.47
N GLU A 124 22.06 15.91 -3.88
CA GLU A 124 20.85 16.14 -3.11
C GLU A 124 20.04 14.84 -2.92
N ILE A 125 20.01 13.93 -3.90
CA ILE A 125 19.38 12.60 -3.73
C ILE A 125 20.09 11.79 -2.65
N MET A 126 21.42 11.79 -2.63
CA MET A 126 22.20 11.11 -1.59
C MET A 126 21.99 11.76 -0.23
N LYS A 127 22.09 13.10 -0.16
CA LYS A 127 21.82 13.88 1.05
C LYS A 127 20.43 13.61 1.61
N PHE A 128 19.42 13.49 0.75
CA PHE A 128 18.03 13.24 1.15
C PHE A 128 17.87 11.90 1.87
N ASN A 129 18.68 10.89 1.53
CA ASN A 129 18.69 9.63 2.26
C ASN A 129 19.20 9.80 3.69
N ASP A 130 20.29 10.56 3.86
CA ASP A 130 20.90 10.82 5.17
C ASP A 130 20.00 11.73 6.02
N ASP A 131 19.43 12.78 5.42
CA ASP A 131 18.46 13.68 6.07
C ASP A 131 17.22 12.88 6.51
N ALA A 132 16.72 11.94 5.70
CA ALA A 132 15.59 11.07 6.06
C ALA A 132 15.90 10.18 7.26
N LEU A 133 17.07 9.53 7.27
CA LEU A 133 17.50 8.69 8.39
C LEU A 133 17.57 9.49 9.70
N ASN A 134 18.27 10.63 9.67
CA ASN A 134 18.42 11.49 10.85
C ASN A 134 17.08 12.01 11.36
N PHE A 135 16.19 12.41 10.45
CA PHE A 135 14.86 12.90 10.81
C PHE A 135 14.01 11.81 11.47
N CYS A 136 13.93 10.62 10.88
CA CYS A 136 13.13 9.53 11.43
C CYS A 136 13.69 9.04 12.78
N SER A 137 15.01 8.90 12.92
CA SER A 137 15.63 8.52 14.21
C SER A 137 15.37 9.56 15.31
N TYR A 138 15.47 10.85 14.99
CA TYR A 138 15.15 11.92 15.92
C TYR A 138 13.69 11.88 16.40
N ILE A 139 12.75 11.65 15.47
CA ILE A 139 11.33 11.52 15.80
C ILE A 139 11.08 10.30 16.69
N GLU A 140 11.66 9.14 16.37
CA GLU A 140 11.53 7.92 17.19
C GLU A 140 12.09 8.09 18.62
N GLU A 141 13.23 8.77 18.77
CA GLU A 141 13.84 9.05 20.08
C GLU A 141 12.95 9.94 20.96
N ILE A 142 12.25 10.90 20.35
CA ILE A 142 11.42 11.86 21.07
C ILE A 142 9.99 11.35 21.27
N GLU A 143 9.45 10.50 20.39
CA GLU A 143 8.14 9.87 20.58
C GLU A 143 8.07 8.96 21.81
N ASN A 144 9.21 8.38 22.19
CA ASN A 144 9.33 7.68 23.47
C ASN A 144 9.18 8.63 24.69
N ASN A 145 9.19 9.95 24.47
CA ASN A 145 9.22 10.98 25.51
C ASN A 145 8.06 11.99 25.45
N GLN A 146 7.52 12.36 24.28
CA GLN A 146 6.40 13.31 24.10
C GLN A 146 5.62 13.10 22.78
N GLU A 147 4.35 13.54 22.71
CA GLU A 147 3.59 13.64 21.46
C GLU A 147 4.19 14.72 20.56
N ILE A 148 4.80 14.31 19.45
CA ILE A 148 5.38 15.23 18.45
C ILE A 148 4.30 15.62 17.45
N ASP A 149 4.32 16.89 17.07
CA ASP A 149 3.58 17.41 15.93
C ASP A 149 4.13 16.83 14.61
N ARG A 150 3.59 15.68 14.18
CA ARG A 150 3.90 15.04 12.87
C ARG A 150 3.34 15.82 11.66
N ASN A 151 2.88 17.05 11.86
CA ASN A 151 2.26 17.88 10.83
C ASN A 151 3.26 18.68 9.99
N GLU A 152 4.58 18.54 10.18
CA GLU A 152 5.53 19.13 9.24
C GLU A 152 5.27 18.57 7.83
N THR A 153 5.04 19.48 6.88
CA THR A 153 4.81 19.13 5.48
C THR A 153 6.13 18.83 4.79
N LEU A 154 6.07 17.99 3.75
CA LEU A 154 7.22 17.71 2.90
C LEU A 154 7.78 19.01 2.29
N GLU A 155 6.93 19.99 1.98
CA GLU A 155 7.37 21.31 1.53
C GLU A 155 8.25 22.03 2.53
N ASN A 156 7.82 22.13 3.79
CA ASN A 156 8.57 22.81 4.83
C ASN A 156 9.91 22.13 5.07
N PHE A 157 9.92 20.78 5.11
CA PHE A 157 11.14 19.99 5.23
C PHE A 157 12.13 20.27 4.08
N VAL A 158 11.65 20.25 2.84
CA VAL A 158 12.49 20.46 1.65
C VAL A 158 13.03 21.90 1.59
N GLN A 159 12.23 22.88 2.00
CA GLN A 159 12.64 24.29 2.07
C GLN A 159 13.67 24.53 3.19
N SER A 160 13.43 24.01 4.39
CA SER A 160 14.32 24.18 5.55
C SER A 160 15.71 23.58 5.33
N HIS A 161 15.79 22.50 4.54
CA HIS A 161 17.04 21.82 4.21
C HIS A 161 17.72 22.30 2.92
N GLY A 162 17.15 23.31 2.24
CA GLY A 162 17.78 24.02 1.11
C GLY A 162 17.87 23.24 -0.21
N TYR A 163 16.94 22.31 -0.44
CA TYR A 163 16.90 21.50 -1.66
C TYR A 163 16.56 22.33 -2.91
N SER A 164 17.20 22.02 -4.03
CA SER A 164 16.99 22.75 -5.29
C SER A 164 15.63 22.50 -5.95
N GLU A 165 15.19 23.45 -6.77
CA GLU A 165 14.01 23.28 -7.64
C GLU A 165 14.16 22.09 -8.60
N LEU A 166 15.38 21.83 -9.08
CA LEU A 166 15.62 20.71 -9.98
C LEU A 166 15.42 19.38 -9.25
N PHE A 167 15.89 19.24 -8.01
CA PHE A 167 15.62 18.07 -7.18
C PHE A 167 14.13 17.85 -6.96
N LYS A 168 13.37 18.91 -6.64
CA LYS A 168 11.92 18.79 -6.47
C LYS A 168 11.23 18.29 -7.75
N LYS A 169 11.50 18.94 -8.88
CA LYS A 169 10.78 18.69 -10.15
C LYS A 169 11.26 17.45 -10.90
N ALA A 170 12.55 17.14 -10.85
CA ALA A 170 13.16 16.06 -11.63
C ALA A 170 13.40 14.77 -10.84
N PHE A 171 13.15 14.78 -9.52
CA PHE A 171 13.28 13.58 -8.68
C PHE A 171 12.11 13.43 -7.71
N LEU A 172 11.97 14.32 -6.72
CA LEU A 172 11.06 14.09 -5.59
C LEU A 172 9.60 13.96 -6.03
N ILE A 173 9.07 14.96 -6.74
CA ILE A 173 7.66 14.95 -7.18
C ILE A 173 7.38 13.76 -8.12
N PRO A 174 8.16 13.52 -9.20
CA PRO A 174 7.90 12.38 -10.07
C PRO A 174 8.03 11.02 -9.37
N PHE A 175 8.98 10.88 -8.44
CA PHE A 175 9.16 9.63 -7.70
C PHE A 175 7.97 9.37 -6.77
N CYS A 176 7.56 10.37 -5.97
CA CYS A 176 6.36 10.30 -5.16
C CYS A 176 5.10 10.02 -6.01
N ALA A 177 4.98 10.67 -7.17
CA ALA A 177 3.88 10.45 -8.10
C ALA A 177 3.85 9.01 -8.65
N SER A 178 5.01 8.39 -8.86
CA SER A 178 5.08 6.99 -9.30
C SER A 178 4.60 6.00 -8.22
N ILE A 179 4.76 6.35 -6.94
CA ILE A 179 4.34 5.51 -5.80
C ILE A 179 2.86 5.71 -5.48
N TRP A 180 2.44 6.97 -5.31
CA TRP A 180 1.10 7.31 -4.82
C TRP A 180 0.12 7.65 -5.94
N SER A 181 0.55 7.60 -7.20
CA SER A 181 -0.26 7.94 -8.37
C SER A 181 -0.87 9.34 -8.27
N CYS A 182 -0.16 10.27 -7.62
CA CYS A 182 -0.59 11.63 -7.37
C CYS A 182 0.61 12.56 -7.50
N SER A 183 0.60 13.46 -8.49
CA SER A 183 1.62 14.50 -8.63
C SER A 183 1.22 15.80 -7.92
N GLU A 184 -0.08 16.06 -7.80
CA GLU A 184 -0.62 17.24 -7.13
C GLU A 184 -0.69 17.01 -5.62
N GLY A 185 -0.31 17.98 -4.81
CA GLY A 185 -0.42 17.90 -3.35
C GLY A 185 0.59 16.98 -2.64
N VAL A 186 1.52 16.33 -3.35
CA VAL A 186 2.61 15.56 -2.70
C VAL A 186 3.37 16.40 -1.68
N MET A 187 3.59 17.68 -1.99
CA MET A 187 4.32 18.61 -1.13
C MET A 187 3.58 18.94 0.17
N SER A 188 2.25 18.75 0.23
CA SER A 188 1.45 18.92 1.45
C SER A 188 1.35 17.65 2.29
N PHE A 189 1.93 16.52 1.85
CA PHE A 189 1.97 15.30 2.67
C PHE A 189 2.87 15.50 3.88
N SER A 190 2.61 14.73 4.94
CA SER A 190 3.48 14.69 6.12
C SER A 190 4.88 14.24 5.71
N ALA A 191 5.89 15.04 6.08
CA ALA A 191 7.29 14.73 5.83
C ALA A 191 7.66 13.38 6.43
N TYR A 192 7.23 13.12 7.67
CA TYR A 192 7.45 11.84 8.35
C TYR A 192 6.94 10.65 7.53
N SER A 193 5.72 10.73 6.99
CA SER A 193 5.14 9.64 6.21
C SER A 193 5.91 9.35 4.92
N VAL A 194 6.33 10.41 4.22
CA VAL A 194 7.11 10.30 2.97
C VAL A 194 8.51 9.77 3.25
N LEU A 195 9.22 10.35 4.22
CA LEU A 195 10.60 9.96 4.55
C LEU A 195 10.65 8.52 5.08
N SER A 196 9.73 8.16 6.00
CA SER A 196 9.63 6.78 6.52
C SER A 196 9.34 5.78 5.40
N PHE A 197 8.49 6.13 4.43
CA PHE A 197 8.25 5.28 3.27
C PHE A 197 9.55 5.03 2.48
N PHE A 198 10.31 6.10 2.20
CA PHE A 198 11.55 6.01 1.43
C PHE A 198 12.59 5.13 2.13
N LEU A 199 12.70 5.23 3.46
CA LEU A 199 13.58 4.39 4.28
C LEU A 199 13.14 2.92 4.25
N ASN A 200 11.87 2.65 4.57
CA ASN A 200 11.33 1.28 4.67
C ASN A 200 11.37 0.50 3.35
N HIS A 201 11.34 1.21 2.22
CA HIS A 201 11.39 0.61 0.88
C HIS A 201 12.77 0.68 0.23
N HIS A 202 13.80 1.15 0.95
CA HIS A 202 15.16 1.34 0.43
C HIS A 202 15.19 2.16 -0.87
N ALA A 203 14.24 3.09 -1.02
CA ALA A 203 13.94 3.78 -2.27
C ALA A 203 15.10 4.65 -2.79
N LEU A 204 15.98 5.07 -1.89
CA LEU A 204 17.09 6.00 -2.14
C LEU A 204 18.46 5.32 -2.23
N GLN A 205 18.56 4.02 -1.95
CA GLN A 205 19.84 3.33 -1.98
C GLN A 205 20.37 3.22 -3.41
N LEU A 206 21.65 3.52 -3.64
CA LEU A 206 22.28 3.37 -4.97
C LEU A 206 22.79 1.94 -5.21
N TYR A 207 23.08 1.19 -4.15
CA TYR A 207 23.61 -0.18 -4.18
C TYR A 207 22.86 -1.04 -3.15
N GLY A 208 22.82 -2.36 -3.37
CA GLY A 208 22.22 -3.30 -2.41
C GLY A 208 20.69 -3.25 -2.31
N ARG A 209 20.01 -2.70 -3.33
CA ARG A 209 18.54 -2.65 -3.36
C ARG A 209 17.95 -4.06 -3.23
N PRO A 210 16.90 -4.24 -2.42
CA PRO A 210 16.16 -5.49 -2.42
C PRO A 210 15.67 -5.85 -3.82
N GLN A 211 15.79 -7.13 -4.19
CA GLN A 211 15.19 -7.63 -5.42
C GLN A 211 13.66 -7.53 -5.32
N TRP A 212 13.06 -6.72 -6.18
CA TRP A 212 11.61 -6.68 -6.33
C TRP A 212 11.11 -7.96 -6.99
N LEU A 213 9.97 -8.43 -6.52
CA LEU A 213 9.28 -9.61 -7.00
C LEU A 213 7.85 -9.22 -7.38
N THR A 214 7.28 -9.98 -8.31
CA THR A 214 5.86 -9.95 -8.63
C THR A 214 5.33 -11.38 -8.67
N VAL A 215 4.01 -11.55 -8.56
CA VAL A 215 3.39 -12.88 -8.68
C VAL A 215 3.27 -13.21 -10.17
N LYS A 216 3.80 -14.36 -10.59
CA LYS A 216 3.84 -14.76 -12.00
C LYS A 216 2.44 -14.80 -12.62
N GLY A 217 1.49 -15.38 -11.89
CA GLY A 217 0.06 -15.44 -12.23
C GLY A 217 -0.74 -14.19 -11.87
N ARG A 218 -0.08 -13.06 -11.61
CA ARG A 218 -0.68 -11.80 -11.14
C ARG A 218 -1.40 -11.94 -9.79
N SER A 219 -2.00 -10.86 -9.32
CA SER A 219 -2.56 -10.80 -7.98
C SER A 219 -3.70 -11.79 -7.73
N GLN A 220 -4.52 -12.08 -8.75
CA GLN A 220 -5.63 -13.00 -8.59
C GLN A 220 -5.18 -14.45 -8.33
N ASP A 221 -3.97 -14.87 -8.75
CA ASP A 221 -3.45 -16.21 -8.48
C ASP A 221 -3.31 -16.46 -6.98
N TYR A 222 -2.63 -15.56 -6.26
CA TYR A 222 -2.43 -15.74 -4.82
C TYR A 222 -3.72 -15.57 -4.04
N VAL A 223 -4.62 -14.67 -4.47
CA VAL A 223 -5.96 -14.52 -3.87
C VAL A 223 -6.73 -15.84 -3.98
N ASN A 224 -6.68 -16.51 -5.14
CA ASN A 224 -7.32 -17.80 -5.35
C ASN A 224 -6.67 -18.92 -4.52
N LYS A 225 -5.35 -18.89 -4.32
CA LYS A 225 -4.65 -19.83 -3.44
C LYS A 225 -5.06 -19.65 -1.97
N VAL A 226 -5.12 -18.40 -1.49
CA VAL A 226 -5.60 -18.10 -0.14
C VAL A 226 -7.06 -18.54 0.03
N ARG A 227 -7.92 -18.26 -0.95
CA ARG A 227 -9.33 -18.72 -0.94
C ARG A 227 -9.43 -20.24 -0.78
N LYS A 228 -8.70 -21.01 -1.59
CA LYS A 228 -8.70 -22.48 -1.52
C LYS A 228 -8.25 -22.97 -0.15
N GLU A 229 -7.20 -22.38 0.41
CA GLU A 229 -6.69 -22.74 1.73
C GLU A 229 -7.70 -22.45 2.84
N LEU A 230 -8.40 -21.31 2.77
CA LEU A 230 -9.49 -20.98 3.70
C LEU A 230 -10.64 -21.98 3.61
N GLU A 231 -11.09 -22.30 2.39
CA GLU A 231 -12.16 -23.30 2.16
C GLU A 231 -11.76 -24.69 2.69
N LEU A 232 -10.51 -25.12 2.49
CA LEU A 232 -9.97 -26.37 3.03
C LEU A 232 -9.99 -26.41 4.57
N ARG A 233 -9.80 -25.25 5.22
CA ARG A 233 -9.89 -25.11 6.68
C ARG A 233 -11.32 -25.00 7.21
N GLY A 234 -12.32 -25.00 6.31
CA GLY A 234 -13.73 -24.91 6.65
C GLY A 234 -14.22 -23.48 6.88
N CYS A 235 -13.50 -22.47 6.40
CA CYS A 235 -14.01 -21.09 6.40
C CYS A 235 -15.17 -20.95 5.43
N GLN A 236 -16.19 -20.20 5.82
CA GLN A 236 -17.29 -19.82 4.93
C GLN A 236 -16.96 -18.48 4.28
N ILE A 237 -16.92 -18.45 2.95
CA ILE A 237 -16.66 -17.22 2.19
C ILE A 237 -17.95 -16.80 1.50
N ARG A 238 -18.41 -15.58 1.80
CA ARG A 238 -19.65 -15.01 1.31
C ARG A 238 -19.37 -13.75 0.50
N THR A 239 -19.24 -13.93 -0.81
CA THR A 239 -19.21 -12.83 -1.80
C THR A 239 -20.62 -12.29 -2.05
N ASN A 240 -20.74 -11.13 -2.70
CA ASN A 240 -22.02 -10.43 -2.90
C ASN A 240 -22.80 -10.17 -1.59
N SER A 241 -22.11 -10.19 -0.46
CA SER A 241 -22.70 -10.15 0.88
C SER A 241 -22.21 -8.89 1.59
N GLN A 242 -22.78 -7.76 1.21
CA GLN A 242 -22.44 -6.47 1.82
C GLN A 242 -22.97 -6.40 3.26
N VAL A 243 -22.06 -6.29 4.22
CA VAL A 243 -22.39 -5.97 5.61
C VAL A 243 -22.77 -4.50 5.72
N CYS A 244 -23.92 -4.23 6.35
CA CYS A 244 -24.43 -2.87 6.57
C CYS A 244 -24.39 -2.46 8.03
N SER A 245 -24.38 -3.43 8.96
CA SER A 245 -24.35 -3.15 10.40
C SER A 245 -23.54 -4.22 11.13
N VAL A 246 -22.75 -3.79 12.11
CA VAL A 246 -22.07 -4.67 13.07
C VAL A 246 -22.43 -4.15 14.46
N LEU A 247 -23.30 -4.85 15.19
CA LEU A 247 -23.77 -4.45 16.52
C LEU A 247 -23.02 -5.22 17.62
N THR A 248 -22.41 -4.51 18.57
CA THR A 248 -21.79 -5.14 19.73
C THR A 248 -22.86 -5.55 20.74
N ILE A 249 -22.78 -6.78 21.23
CA ILE A 249 -23.66 -7.34 22.26
C ILE A 249 -22.82 -7.84 23.44
N ASP A 250 -23.45 -8.19 24.56
CA ASP A 250 -22.75 -8.63 25.79
C ASP A 250 -21.76 -9.77 25.54
N GLU A 251 -22.09 -10.69 24.64
CA GLU A 251 -21.24 -11.83 24.24
C GLU A 251 -20.96 -11.83 22.73
N GLY A 252 -20.25 -10.80 22.25
CA GLY A 252 -19.70 -10.75 20.90
C GLY A 252 -20.37 -9.68 20.03
N CYS A 253 -20.85 -10.07 18.86
CA CYS A 253 -21.47 -9.13 17.93
C CYS A 253 -22.48 -9.78 16.98
N THR A 254 -23.40 -8.96 16.51
CA THR A 254 -24.39 -9.28 15.48
C THR A 254 -23.98 -8.60 14.18
N VAL A 255 -23.87 -9.37 13.10
CA VAL A 255 -23.54 -8.87 11.76
C VAL A 255 -24.77 -8.96 10.88
N THR A 256 -25.21 -7.82 10.34
CA THR A 256 -26.37 -7.71 9.47
C THR A 256 -25.94 -7.35 8.05
N CYS A 257 -26.37 -8.16 7.07
CA CYS A 257 -26.13 -7.93 5.66
C CYS A 257 -27.26 -7.12 5.00
N LYS A 258 -26.98 -6.57 3.82
CA LYS A 258 -27.91 -5.74 3.05
C LYS A 258 -29.19 -6.47 2.63
N ASP A 259 -29.14 -7.79 2.49
CA ASP A 259 -30.29 -8.64 2.18
C ASP A 259 -31.21 -8.90 3.39
N GLY A 260 -30.85 -8.37 4.57
CA GLY A 260 -31.56 -8.57 5.82
C GLY A 260 -31.15 -9.82 6.57
N SER A 261 -30.20 -10.61 6.06
CA SER A 261 -29.64 -11.74 6.83
C SER A 261 -28.84 -11.23 8.02
N GLU A 262 -28.97 -11.92 9.14
CA GLU A 262 -28.36 -11.54 10.42
C GLU A 262 -27.78 -12.77 11.10
N GLU A 263 -26.54 -12.66 11.58
CA GLU A 263 -25.85 -13.74 12.28
C GLU A 263 -25.04 -13.22 13.47
N VAL A 264 -24.92 -14.06 14.49
CA VAL A 264 -24.20 -13.76 15.73
C VAL A 264 -22.83 -14.44 15.71
N TYR A 265 -21.84 -13.73 16.23
CA TYR A 265 -20.44 -14.13 16.30
C TYR A 265 -19.84 -13.78 17.66
N ASN A 266 -18.85 -14.54 18.09
CA ASN A 266 -18.08 -14.24 19.31
C ASN A 266 -17.18 -13.02 19.14
N GLY A 267 -16.85 -12.66 17.89
CA GLY A 267 -16.08 -11.46 17.56
C GLY A 267 -16.18 -11.11 16.09
N CYS A 268 -15.79 -9.89 15.75
CA CYS A 268 -15.76 -9.39 14.38
C CYS A 268 -14.48 -8.61 14.12
N ILE A 269 -13.88 -8.84 12.95
CA ILE A 269 -12.79 -8.04 12.40
C ILE A 269 -13.35 -7.26 11.22
N ILE A 270 -13.31 -5.93 11.31
CA ILE A 270 -13.68 -5.05 10.20
C ILE A 270 -12.42 -4.72 9.39
N ALA A 271 -12.24 -5.41 8.27
CA ALA A 271 -11.16 -5.22 7.31
C ALA A 271 -11.60 -4.31 6.13
N ALA A 272 -12.28 -3.21 6.46
CA ALA A 272 -12.80 -2.21 5.52
C ALA A 272 -12.16 -0.83 5.75
N HIS A 273 -12.40 0.11 4.83
CA HIS A 273 -11.97 1.49 5.01
C HIS A 273 -12.68 2.15 6.20
N ALA A 274 -12.01 3.08 6.89
CA ALA A 274 -12.50 3.69 8.13
C ALA A 274 -13.90 4.33 8.01
N PRO A 275 -14.24 5.07 6.92
CA PRO A 275 -15.60 5.60 6.75
C PRO A 275 -16.65 4.51 6.58
N ASP A 276 -16.30 3.38 5.98
CA ASP A 276 -17.23 2.26 5.80
C ASP A 276 -17.37 1.47 7.11
N ALA A 277 -16.29 1.28 7.86
CA ALA A 277 -16.32 0.73 9.21
C ALA A 277 -17.21 1.59 10.13
N LEU A 278 -17.04 2.91 10.11
CA LEU A 278 -17.86 3.83 10.92
C LEU A 278 -19.34 3.78 10.52
N LYS A 279 -19.66 3.65 9.23
CA LYS A 279 -21.05 3.43 8.78
C LYS A 279 -21.63 2.12 9.31
N MET A 280 -20.84 1.03 9.30
CA MET A 280 -21.27 -0.28 9.83
C MET A 280 -21.47 -0.25 11.35
N LEU A 281 -20.65 0.48 12.09
CA LEU A 281 -20.84 0.67 13.54
C LEU A 281 -22.04 1.57 13.85
N GLY A 282 -22.32 2.54 12.98
CA GLY A 282 -23.51 3.39 13.09
C GLY A 282 -23.57 4.16 14.42
N LYS A 283 -24.74 4.20 15.05
CA LYS A 283 -24.99 5.02 16.26
C LYS A 283 -24.32 4.50 17.53
N GLN A 284 -23.89 3.24 17.56
CA GLN A 284 -23.27 2.66 18.74
C GLN A 284 -21.76 2.96 18.80
N ALA A 285 -21.19 3.48 17.71
CA ALA A 285 -19.78 3.81 17.66
C ALA A 285 -19.44 4.71 18.84
N THR A 286 -18.44 4.28 19.61
CA THR A 286 -17.94 5.04 20.74
C THR A 286 -17.38 6.38 20.27
N TYR A 287 -17.18 7.29 21.23
CA TYR A 287 -16.54 8.57 20.95
C TYR A 287 -15.17 8.39 20.29
N ASP A 288 -14.35 7.46 20.79
CA ASP A 288 -13.02 7.20 20.26
C ASP A 288 -13.07 6.57 18.87
N GLU A 289 -13.95 5.61 18.61
CA GLU A 289 -14.13 5.04 17.27
C GLU A 289 -14.56 6.11 16.27
N SER A 290 -15.52 6.97 16.63
CA SER A 290 -15.98 8.05 15.76
C SER A 290 -14.88 9.07 15.49
N ARG A 291 -14.12 9.45 16.53
CA ARG A 291 -13.00 10.40 16.43
C ARG A 291 -11.87 9.86 15.57
N ILE A 292 -11.47 8.60 15.77
CA ILE A 292 -10.35 7.98 15.06
C ILE A 292 -10.75 7.65 13.62
N LEU A 293 -11.86 6.93 13.42
CA LEU A 293 -12.28 6.50 12.08
C LEU A 293 -12.75 7.69 11.22
N GLY A 294 -13.30 8.74 11.84
CA GLY A 294 -13.72 9.96 11.16
C GLY A 294 -12.57 10.87 10.73
N ALA A 295 -11.36 10.66 11.23
CA ALA A 295 -10.19 11.50 10.90
C ALA A 295 -9.55 11.13 9.55
N PHE A 296 -9.87 9.97 8.97
CA PHE A 296 -9.25 9.48 7.75
C PHE A 296 -9.72 10.24 6.50
N GLN A 297 -8.77 10.76 5.74
CA GLN A 297 -9.01 11.37 4.44
C GLN A 297 -8.57 10.43 3.31
N TYR A 298 -9.31 10.44 2.20
CA TYR A 298 -9.07 9.56 1.05
C TYR A 298 -8.90 10.38 -0.22
N ALA A 299 -7.86 10.06 -0.99
CA ALA A 299 -7.69 10.56 -2.33
C ALA A 299 -8.39 9.63 -3.34
N LYS A 300 -9.21 10.20 -4.23
CA LYS A 300 -9.77 9.46 -5.36
C LYS A 300 -8.67 9.21 -6.39
N ARG A 301 -8.58 7.98 -6.88
CA ARG A 301 -7.63 7.57 -7.91
C ARG A 301 -8.37 7.02 -9.11
N PHE A 302 -7.88 7.36 -10.29
CA PHE A 302 -8.37 6.83 -11.57
C PHE A 302 -7.23 6.07 -12.22
N SER A 303 -7.48 4.81 -12.57
CA SER A 303 -6.57 4.02 -13.38
C SER A 303 -7.13 3.98 -14.80
N SER A 304 -6.30 4.37 -15.78
CA SER A 304 -6.66 4.39 -17.19
C SER A 304 -5.72 3.45 -17.92
N MET A 305 -6.29 2.58 -18.75
CA MET A 305 -5.52 1.64 -19.56
C MET A 305 -5.65 1.98 -21.03
N PHE A 306 -4.52 2.03 -21.72
CA PHE A 306 -4.45 2.34 -23.14
C PHE A 306 -3.63 1.26 -23.84
N SER A 307 -4.18 0.70 -24.91
CA SER A 307 -3.47 -0.16 -25.84
C SER A 307 -3.10 0.71 -27.03
N PHE A 308 -1.79 0.98 -27.19
CA PHE A 308 -1.28 1.67 -28.37
C PHE A 308 -0.73 0.62 -29.32
N ASN A 309 -1.41 0.41 -30.45
CA ASN A 309 -0.82 -0.33 -31.56
C ASN A 309 0.31 0.55 -32.13
N ILE A 310 1.56 0.17 -31.87
CA ILE A 310 2.76 0.79 -32.43
C ILE A 310 3.02 0.20 -33.82
#